data_AF-A0A4R4TVV3-F1
#
_entry.id   AF-A0A4R4TVV3-F1
#
_cell.length_a   1.000
_cell.length_b   1.000
_cell.length_c   1.000
_cell.angle_alpha   90.00
_cell.angle_beta   90.00
_cell.angle_gamma   90.00
#
_symmetry.space_group_name_H-M   'P 1'
#
loop_
_entity.id
_entity.type
_entity.pdbx_description
1 polymer ?
#
loop_
_entity_poly.entity_id
_entity_poly.type
_entity_poly.pdbx_seq_one_letter_code
_entity_poly.pdbx_strand_id
1 'polypeptide(L)'
;MSTSTTRRVKLANLAPEFYQALNALDATAGAGLDANFAHLIRTHASQINGCAYCADMHSLDYLHGEGPQQKLNLLPVWRESRNLFTEQEQAALELTEAITLVS
;
A
#
# COMPACT_ATOMS: atom_id res chain seq x y z
N MET A 1 27.40 16.96 -13.39
CA MET A 1 26.50 15.82 -13.58
C MET A 1 25.23 16.35 -14.20
N SER A 2 24.94 15.97 -15.45
CA SER A 2 23.78 16.46 -16.20
C SER A 2 22.50 15.92 -15.57
N THR A 3 21.71 16.77 -14.92
CA THR A 3 20.37 16.43 -14.45
C THR A 3 19.42 16.45 -15.65
N SER A 4 19.41 15.36 -16.42
CA SER A 4 18.27 15.10 -17.30
C SER A 4 17.05 14.98 -16.40
N THR A 5 16.16 15.97 -16.43
CA THR A 5 14.87 15.89 -15.77
C THR A 5 14.06 14.85 -16.52
N THR A 6 14.11 13.59 -16.08
CA THR A 6 13.23 12.54 -16.61
C THR A 6 11.80 13.05 -16.46
N ARG A 7 11.18 13.37 -17.60
CA ARG A 7 9.85 13.98 -17.64
C ARG A 7 8.81 12.95 -17.19
N ARG A 8 8.59 12.86 -15.87
CA ARG A 8 7.49 12.10 -15.28
C ARG A 8 6.16 12.70 -15.74
N VAL A 9 5.16 11.86 -15.96
CA VAL A 9 3.83 12.29 -16.45
C VAL A 9 2.89 12.56 -15.29
N LYS A 10 1.99 13.53 -15.45
CA LYS A 10 0.81 13.67 -14.58
C LYS A 10 -0.34 12.92 -15.24
N LEU A 11 -0.58 11.67 -14.84
CA LEU A 11 -1.59 10.80 -15.46
C LEU A 11 -2.99 11.43 -15.45
N ALA A 12 -3.38 12.10 -14.36
CA ALA A 12 -4.66 12.80 -14.27
C ALA A 12 -4.86 13.87 -15.37
N ASN A 13 -3.78 14.48 -15.88
CA ASN A 13 -3.85 15.47 -16.96
C ASN A 13 -3.73 14.82 -18.35
N LEU A 14 -2.87 13.81 -18.46
CA LEU A 14 -2.55 13.18 -19.75
C LEU A 14 -3.64 12.18 -20.19
N ALA A 15 -4.23 11.47 -19.24
CA ALA A 15 -5.23 10.41 -19.46
C ALA A 15 -6.26 10.40 -18.33
N PRO A 16 -7.16 11.41 -18.26
CA PRO A 16 -8.09 11.59 -17.14
C PRO A 16 -9.06 10.42 -16.98
N GLU A 17 -9.56 9.86 -18.07
CA GLU A 17 -10.49 8.72 -18.05
C GLU A 17 -9.83 7.46 -17.47
N PHE A 18 -8.57 7.20 -17.85
CA PHE A 18 -7.78 6.10 -17.29
C PHE A 18 -7.52 6.31 -15.79
N TYR A 19 -7.16 7.53 -15.39
CA TYR A 19 -6.96 7.86 -13.97
C TYR A 19 -8.24 7.68 -13.15
N GLN A 20 -9.40 8.08 -13.69
CA GLN A 20 -10.69 7.87 -13.04
C GLN A 20 -11.04 6.38 -12.90
N ALA A 21 -10.76 5.58 -13.93
CA ALA A 21 -10.98 4.14 -13.88
C ALA A 21 -10.11 3.46 -12.80
N LEU A 22 -8.85 3.88 -12.65
CA LEU A 22 -7.98 3.39 -11.58
C LEU A 22 -8.52 3.73 -10.18
N ASN A 23 -9.03 4.96 -9.98
CA ASN A 23 -9.63 5.35 -8.70
C ASN A 23 -10.89 4.53 -8.38
N ALA A 24 -11.72 4.26 -9.40
CA ALA A 24 -12.92 3.44 -9.24
C ALA A 24 -12.58 1.98 -8.89
N LEU A 25 -11.52 1.44 -9.50
CA LEU A 25 -10.98 0.13 -9.17
C LEU A 25 -10.53 0.08 -7.70
N ASP A 26 -9.72 1.04 -7.24
CA ASP A 26 -9.23 1.05 -5.86
C ASP A 26 -10.37 1.17 -4.83
N ALA A 27 -11.35 2.04 -5.09
CA ALA A 27 -12.52 2.19 -4.25
C ALA A 27 -13.32 0.88 -4.14
N THR A 28 -13.45 0.15 -5.26
CA THR A 28 -14.19 -1.12 -5.28
C THR A 28 -13.39 -2.25 -4.64
N ALA A 29 -12.06 -2.29 -4.84
CA ALA A 29 -11.20 -3.34 -4.31
C ALA A 29 -11.14 -3.35 -2.77
N GLY A 30 -11.24 -2.17 -2.15
CA GLY A 30 -11.30 -2.05 -0.68
C GLY A 30 -12.71 -2.14 -0.08
N ALA A 31 -13.76 -2.28 -0.90
CA ALA A 31 -15.13 -2.22 -0.40
C ALA A 31 -15.44 -3.35 0.58
N GLY A 32 -16.00 -2.99 1.74
CA GLY A 32 -16.37 -3.93 2.80
C GLY A 32 -15.22 -4.36 3.72
N LEU A 33 -13.99 -3.87 3.49
CA LEU A 33 -12.89 -4.04 4.43
C LEU A 33 -12.86 -2.89 5.45
N ASP A 34 -12.35 -3.19 6.65
CA ASP A 34 -11.94 -2.14 7.56
C ASP A 34 -10.85 -1.28 6.91
N ALA A 35 -10.97 0.04 7.03
CA ALA A 35 -10.10 0.98 6.33
C ALA A 35 -8.65 0.84 6.79
N ASN A 36 -8.42 0.73 8.10
CA ASN A 36 -7.08 0.58 8.66
C ASN A 36 -6.44 -0.73 8.21
N PHE A 37 -7.18 -1.83 8.27
CA PHE A 37 -6.74 -3.12 7.78
C PHE A 37 -6.31 -3.04 6.31
N ALA A 38 -7.10 -2.38 5.47
CA ALA A 38 -6.79 -2.21 4.05
C ALA A 38 -5.54 -1.33 3.85
N HIS A 39 -5.35 -0.27 4.63
CA HIS A 39 -4.15 0.57 4.56
C HIS A 39 -2.88 -0.14 5.04
N LEU A 40 -2.97 -1.03 6.04
CA LEU A 40 -1.84 -1.87 6.46
C LEU A 40 -1.36 -2.76 5.30
N ILE A 41 -2.29 -3.42 4.61
CA ILE A 41 -2.00 -4.29 3.46
C ILE A 41 -1.41 -3.50 2.30
N ARG A 42 -2.04 -2.38 1.92
CA ARG A 42 -1.58 -1.53 0.83
C ARG A 42 -0.19 -0.94 1.12
N THR A 43 0.11 -0.63 2.39
CA THR A 43 1.45 -0.20 2.79
C THR A 43 2.49 -1.28 2.53
N HIS A 44 2.23 -2.53 2.93
CA HIS A 44 3.18 -3.64 2.70
C HIS A 44 3.41 -3.89 1.21
N ALA A 45 2.33 -3.96 0.42
CA ALA A 45 2.42 -4.11 -1.04
C ALA A 45 3.25 -2.97 -1.68
N SER A 46 3.07 -1.74 -1.20
CA SER A 46 3.81 -0.57 -1.69
C SER A 46 5.29 -0.62 -1.33
N GLN A 47 5.62 -1.12 -0.13
CA GLN A 47 7.01 -1.33 0.31
C GLN A 47 7.71 -2.37 -0.57
N ILE A 48 7.06 -3.50 -0.86
CA ILE A 48 7.60 -4.55 -1.74
C ILE A 48 7.82 -4.00 -3.16
N ASN A 49 6.86 -3.26 -3.70
CA ASN A 49 6.95 -2.66 -5.04
C ASN A 49 7.87 -1.43 -5.12
N GLY A 50 8.41 -0.95 -3.99
CA GLY A 50 9.28 0.23 -3.96
C GLY A 50 8.56 1.55 -4.33
N CYS A 51 7.24 1.64 -4.13
CA CYS A 51 6.47 2.84 -4.44
C CYS A 51 6.42 3.80 -3.26
N ALA A 52 7.36 4.76 -3.20
CA ALA A 52 7.45 5.73 -2.10
C ALA A 52 6.17 6.57 -1.92
N TYR A 53 5.49 6.94 -3.01
CA TYR A 53 4.25 7.71 -2.95
C TYR A 53 3.11 6.93 -2.26
N CYS A 54 2.89 5.68 -2.67
CA CYS A 54 1.84 4.85 -2.08
C CYS A 54 2.19 4.43 -0.65
N ALA A 55 3.46 4.16 -0.36
CA ALA A 55 3.91 3.83 0.99
C ALA A 55 3.65 4.99 1.97
N ASP A 56 3.98 6.23 1.60
CA ASP A 56 3.72 7.42 2.42
C ASP A 56 2.21 7.64 2.65
N MET A 57 1.45 7.72 1.56
CA MET A 57 0.00 7.95 1.60
C MET A 57 -0.73 6.92 2.49
N HIS A 58 -0.51 5.62 2.25
CA HIS A 58 -1.22 4.58 2.99
C HIS A 58 -0.74 4.46 4.44
N SER A 59 0.53 4.75 4.74
CA SER A 59 1.02 4.78 6.12
C SER A 59 0.36 5.91 6.91
N LEU A 60 0.21 7.10 6.30
CA LEU A 60 -0.46 8.23 6.93
C LEU A 60 -1.94 7.96 7.15
N ASP A 61 -2.64 7.38 6.17
CA ASP A 61 -4.05 7.01 6.32
C ASP A 61 -4.26 5.96 7.43
N TYR A 62 -3.36 4.97 7.53
CA TYR A 62 -3.38 4.01 8.64
C TYR A 62 -3.21 4.68 10.01
N LEU A 63 -2.33 5.67 10.11
CA LEU A 63 -2.14 6.42 11.36
C LEU A 63 -3.34 7.32 11.67
N HIS A 64 -3.97 7.92 10.65
CA HIS A 64 -5.19 8.71 10.79
C HIS A 64 -6.37 7.86 11.29
N GLY A 65 -6.45 6.59 10.90
CA GLY A 65 -7.41 5.63 11.45
C GLY A 65 -7.01 5.07 12.82
N GLU A 66 -6.02 5.66 13.51
CA GLU A 66 -5.54 5.25 14.83
C GLU A 66 -4.83 3.88 14.85
N GLY A 67 -4.29 3.46 13.72
CA GLY A 67 -3.49 2.25 13.61
C GLY A 67 -2.18 2.35 14.42
N PRO A 68 -1.75 1.31 15.16
CA PRO A 68 -0.52 1.38 15.94
C PRO A 68 0.73 1.58 15.07
N GLN A 69 1.46 2.69 15.27
CA GLN A 69 2.73 3.00 14.58
C GLN A 69 3.75 1.86 14.64
N GLN A 70 3.77 1.09 15.75
CA GLN A 70 4.66 -0.04 15.92
C GLN A 70 4.49 -1.10 14.82
N LYS A 71 3.24 -1.34 14.37
CA LYS A 71 2.99 -2.29 13.27
C LYS A 71 3.62 -1.80 11.97
N LEU A 72 3.51 -0.51 11.63
CA LEU A 72 4.14 0.05 10.42
C LEU A 72 5.66 -0.10 10.45
N ASN A 73 6.28 0.18 11.60
CA ASN A 73 7.75 0.10 11.76
C ASN A 73 8.27 -1.33 11.55
N LEU A 74 7.47 -2.33 11.93
CA LEU A 74 7.84 -3.74 11.85
C LEU A 74 7.20 -4.47 10.66
N LEU A 75 6.38 -3.77 9.86
CA LEU A 75 5.69 -4.33 8.71
C LEU A 75 6.65 -4.97 7.68
N PRO A 76 7.79 -4.36 7.31
CA PRO A 76 8.74 -4.99 6.39
C PRO A 76 9.34 -6.31 6.93
N VAL A 77 9.26 -6.54 8.24
CA VAL A 77 9.81 -7.70 8.95
C VAL A 77 8.73 -8.42 9.77
N TRP A 78 7.48 -8.36 9.32
CA TRP A 78 6.33 -8.85 10.10
C TRP A 78 6.41 -10.34 10.46
N ARG A 79 7.10 -11.15 9.63
CA ARG A 79 7.33 -12.59 9.88
C ARG A 79 8.14 -12.85 11.16
N GLU A 80 8.99 -11.89 11.57
CA GLU A 80 9.78 -11.96 12.80
C GLU A 80 9.06 -11.29 13.99
N SER A 81 7.87 -10.73 13.78
CA SER A 81 7.08 -10.03 14.79
C SER A 81 5.60 -10.42 14.75
N ARG A 82 5.31 -11.67 14.36
CA ARG A 82 3.95 -12.20 14.15
C ARG A 82 2.99 -11.94 15.30
N ASN A 83 3.49 -11.94 16.53
CA ASN A 83 2.68 -11.69 17.74
C ASN A 83 2.09 -10.27 17.80
N LEU A 84 2.57 -9.32 16.99
CA LEU A 84 1.98 -7.98 16.85
C LEU A 84 0.81 -7.94 15.87
N PHE A 85 0.66 -8.97 15.03
CA PHE A 85 -0.35 -9.03 13.97
C PHE A 85 -1.39 -10.10 14.30
N THR A 86 -2.66 -9.79 14.07
CA THR A 86 -3.75 -10.77 14.24
C THR A 86 -3.61 -11.90 13.22
N GLU A 87 -4.26 -13.04 13.45
CA GLU A 87 -4.27 -14.14 12.47
C GLU A 87 -4.80 -13.69 11.09
N GLN A 88 -5.80 -12.81 11.09
CA GLN A 88 -6.34 -12.21 9.87
C GLN A 88 -5.32 -11.34 9.14
N GLU A 89 -4.58 -10.50 9.87
CA GLU A 89 -3.52 -9.66 9.29
C GLU A 89 -2.37 -10.50 8.74
N GLN A 90 -1.94 -11.53 9.48
CA GLN A 90 -0.88 -12.44 9.02
C GLN A 90 -1.30 -13.14 7.72
N ALA A 91 -2.52 -13.68 7.65
CA ALA A 91 -3.02 -14.32 6.44
C ALA A 91 -3.08 -13.35 5.24
N ALA A 92 -3.50 -12.10 5.48
CA ALA A 92 -3.53 -11.08 4.43
C ALA A 92 -2.14 -10.65 3.99
N LEU A 93 -1.17 -10.53 4.90
CA LEU A 93 0.22 -10.21 4.57
C LEU A 93 0.88 -11.33 3.77
N GLU A 94 0.61 -12.60 4.10
CA GLU A 94 1.07 -13.75 3.30
C GLU A 94 0.49 -13.73 1.89
N LEU A 95 -0.82 -13.51 1.75
CA LEU A 95 -1.46 -13.38 0.44
C LEU A 95 -0.88 -12.20 -0.35
N THR A 96 -0.64 -11.08 0.32
CA THR A 96 -0.07 -9.87 -0.29
C THR A 96 1.30 -10.15 -0.88
N GLU A 97 2.18 -10.79 -0.13
CA GLU A 97 3.51 -11.19 -0.63
C GLU A 97 3.41 -12.17 -1.79
N ALA A 98 2.57 -13.20 -1.66
CA ALA A 98 2.40 -14.23 -2.68
C ALA A 98 1.93 -13.66 -4.01
N ILE A 99 0.98 -12.70 -3.99
CA ILE A 99 0.45 -12.06 -5.20
C ILE A 99 1.40 -10.96 -5.73
N THR A 100 2.04 -10.18 -4.86
CA THR A 100 2.92 -9.09 -5.29
C THR A 100 4.20 -9.60 -5.97
N LEU A 101 4.68 -10.79 -5.59
CA LEU A 101 5.92 -11.38 -6.10
C LEU A 101 5.70 -12.39 -7.26
N VAL A 102 4.48 -12.49 -7.80
CA VAL A 102 4.22 -13.33 -8.99
C VAL A 102 5.01 -12.79 -10.19
N SER A 103 5.69 -13.70 -10.90
CA SER A 103 6.47 -13.43 -12.12
C SER A 103 5.99 -14.26 -13.30
#